data_AF-A0AAW2FKE2-F1
#
_entry.id   AF-A0AAW2FKE2-F1
#
_cell.length_a   1.000
_cell.length_b   1.000
_cell.length_c   1.000
_cell.angle_alpha   90.00
_cell.angle_beta   90.00
_cell.angle_gamma   90.00
#
_symmetry.space_group_name_H-M   'P 1'
#
loop_
_entity.id
_entity.type
_entity.pdbx_description
1 polymer ?
#
loop_
_entity_poly.entity_id
_entity_poly.type
_entity_poly.pdbx_seq_one_letter_code
_entity_poly.pdbx_strand_id
1 'polypeptide(L)'
;MQAKVNQNPVWYYYFSYRGTQRLSNSMSGTTENYGVFHADDTLFVLSTPWVNPTTTQTDRNMQKQLIDFWIHFATENKHIISVLWYMKLNIKSHNTEKC
;
A
#
# COMPACT_ATOMS: atom_id res chain seq x y z
N MET A 1 10.48 8.97 -16.89
CA MET A 1 10.07 8.92 -15.47
C MET A 1 9.96 10.34 -14.93
N GLN A 2 8.82 10.69 -14.35
CA GLN A 2 8.56 12.03 -13.78
C GLN A 2 9.60 12.43 -12.71
N ALA A 3 10.20 11.46 -12.03
CA ALA A 3 11.29 11.66 -11.08
C ALA A 3 12.57 12.29 -11.69
N LYS A 4 12.80 12.18 -13.01
CA LYS A 4 13.99 12.77 -13.66
C LYS A 4 13.91 14.29 -13.81
N VAL A 5 12.69 14.85 -13.82
CA VAL A 5 12.45 16.28 -14.00
C VAL A 5 11.95 16.96 -12.72
N ASN A 6 11.47 16.19 -11.74
CA ASN A 6 10.99 16.73 -10.48
C ASN A 6 12.16 17.05 -9.54
N GLN A 7 12.21 18.30 -9.06
CA GLN A 7 13.21 18.77 -8.09
C GLN A 7 12.81 18.47 -6.64
N ASN A 8 11.55 18.11 -6.40
CA ASN A 8 11.05 17.76 -5.07
C ASN A 8 11.12 16.24 -4.83
N PRO A 9 11.26 15.79 -3.57
CA PRO A 9 11.19 14.37 -3.23
C PRO A 9 9.89 13.73 -3.72
N VAL A 10 10.01 12.60 -4.41
CA VAL A 10 8.87 11.79 -4.87
C VAL A 10 8.89 10.47 -4.13
N TRP A 11 7.75 10.10 -3.56
CA TRP A 11 7.58 8.87 -2.79
C TRP A 11 6.60 7.94 -3.50
N TYR A 12 6.86 6.64 -3.39
CA TYR A 12 5.98 5.59 -3.88
C TYR A 12 5.84 4.53 -2.80
N TYR A 13 4.68 3.89 -2.74
CA TYR A 13 4.47 2.71 -1.92
C TYR A 13 3.75 1.64 -2.74
N TYR A 14 4.00 0.39 -2.37
CA TYR A 14 3.36 -0.78 -2.97
C TYR A 14 2.45 -1.42 -1.92
N PHE A 15 1.15 -1.40 -2.19
CA PHE A 15 0.14 -1.95 -1.30
C PHE A 15 -0.26 -3.36 -1.75
N SER A 16 -0.06 -4.34 -0.88
CA SER A 16 -0.34 -5.76 -1.17
C SER A 16 -1.19 -6.44 -0.10
N TYR A 17 -1.77 -5.67 0.83
CA TYR A 17 -2.61 -6.21 1.88
C TYR A 17 -4.02 -6.49 1.36
N ARG A 18 -4.55 -7.68 1.67
CA ARG A 18 -5.84 -8.13 1.18
C ARG A 18 -6.86 -8.21 2.32
N GLY A 19 -7.65 -7.15 2.51
CA GLY A 19 -8.61 -7.01 3.61
C GLY A 19 -9.75 -8.04 3.61
N THR A 20 -10.38 -8.27 4.77
CA THR A 20 -11.42 -9.30 4.91
C THR A 20 -12.67 -9.01 4.07
N GLN A 21 -13.20 -7.79 4.16
CA GLN A 21 -14.29 -7.29 3.31
C GLN A 21 -13.74 -6.82 1.98
N ARG A 22 -14.47 -7.07 0.89
CA ARG A 22 -13.97 -6.84 -0.47
C ARG A 22 -15.01 -6.25 -1.39
N LEU A 23 -14.73 -5.05 -1.89
CA LEU A 23 -15.52 -4.45 -2.96
C LEU A 23 -15.38 -5.24 -4.26
N SER A 24 -14.22 -5.87 -4.52
CA SER A 24 -14.02 -6.73 -5.69
C SER A 24 -14.99 -7.90 -5.77
N ASN A 25 -15.46 -8.44 -4.65
CA ASN A 25 -16.46 -9.51 -4.67
C ASN A 25 -17.77 -9.00 -5.29
N SER A 26 -18.20 -7.80 -4.90
CA SER A 26 -19.40 -7.16 -5.45
C SER A 26 -19.20 -6.76 -6.92
N MET A 27 -18.02 -6.25 -7.29
CA MET A 27 -17.76 -5.74 -8.63
C MET A 27 -17.52 -6.85 -9.67
N SER A 28 -16.93 -7.97 -9.25
CA SER A 28 -16.72 -9.14 -10.11
C SER A 28 -17.91 -10.09 -10.14
N GLY A 29 -18.81 -10.02 -9.15
CA GLY A 29 -19.88 -10.99 -8.96
C GLY A 29 -19.40 -12.37 -8.48
N THR A 30 -18.14 -12.48 -8.03
CA THR A 30 -17.52 -13.73 -7.59
C THR A 30 -16.76 -13.55 -6.28
N THR A 31 -16.43 -14.64 -5.60
CA THR A 31 -15.49 -14.63 -4.46
C THR A 31 -14.09 -15.08 -4.85
N GLU A 32 -13.81 -15.14 -6.16
CA GLU A 32 -12.53 -15.57 -6.69
C GLU A 32 -11.40 -14.64 -6.24
N ASN A 33 -10.23 -15.22 -6.01
CA ASN A 33 -9.09 -14.47 -5.50
C ASN A 33 -8.24 -13.90 -6.64
N TYR A 34 -8.51 -12.64 -7.00
CA TYR A 34 -7.69 -11.88 -7.97
C TYR A 34 -6.58 -11.05 -7.32
N GLY A 35 -6.36 -11.18 -6.01
CA GLY A 35 -5.42 -10.36 -5.25
C GLY A 35 -6.07 -9.10 -4.65
N VAL A 36 -5.33 -7.99 -4.69
CA VAL A 36 -5.75 -6.68 -4.17
C VAL A 36 -6.52 -5.92 -5.23
N PHE A 37 -7.64 -5.32 -4.84
CA PHE A 37 -8.50 -4.56 -5.73
C PHE A 37 -8.03 -3.10 -5.85
N HIS A 38 -8.31 -2.48 -7.00
CA HIS A 38 -8.06 -1.07 -7.19
C HIS A 38 -8.84 -0.24 -6.15
N ALA A 39 -8.15 0.63 -5.41
CA ALA A 39 -8.66 1.43 -4.29
C ALA A 39 -8.76 0.74 -2.92
N ASP A 40 -8.33 -0.53 -2.76
CA ASP A 40 -8.33 -1.18 -1.43
C ASP A 40 -7.52 -0.38 -0.39
N ASP A 41 -6.41 0.24 -0.78
CA ASP A 41 -5.63 1.13 0.09
C ASP A 41 -6.46 2.31 0.64
N THR A 42 -7.23 2.94 -0.25
CA THR A 42 -8.03 4.12 0.03
C THR A 42 -9.24 3.77 0.90
N LEU A 43 -9.84 2.59 0.68
CA LEU A 43 -10.95 2.08 1.48
C LEU A 43 -10.56 1.73 2.93
N PHE A 44 -9.26 1.59 3.20
CA PHE A 44 -8.75 1.43 4.56
C PHE A 44 -8.53 2.77 5.28
N VAL A 45 -8.41 3.88 4.54
CA VAL A 45 -8.21 5.22 5.09
C VAL A 45 -9.52 5.99 5.23
N LEU A 46 -10.38 5.93 4.21
CA LEU A 46 -11.63 6.68 4.16
C LEU A 46 -12.79 5.86 4.71
N SER A 47 -13.63 6.50 5.53
CA SER A 47 -14.88 5.90 5.97
C SER A 47 -15.88 5.88 4.81
N THR A 48 -16.25 4.68 4.35
CA THR A 48 -17.18 4.48 3.24
C THR A 48 -18.20 3.39 3.60
N PRO A 49 -19.37 3.35 2.95
CA PRO A 49 -20.35 2.27 3.16
C PRO A 49 -19.94 0.93 2.52
N TRP A 50 -18.84 0.88 1.76
CA TRP A 50 -18.47 -0.30 0.96
C TRP A 50 -17.58 -1.29 1.71
N VAL A 51 -16.70 -0.80 2.58
CA VAL A 51 -15.75 -1.60 3.34
C VAL A 51 -15.70 -1.07 4.76
N ASN A 52 -15.86 -1.96 5.73
CA ASN A 52 -15.61 -1.69 7.13
C ASN A 52 -14.30 -2.38 7.58
N PRO A 53 -13.16 -1.66 7.61
CA PRO A 53 -11.87 -2.22 8.02
C PRO A 53 -11.75 -2.42 9.54
N THR A 54 -12.79 -2.10 10.31
CA THR A 54 -12.77 -2.24 11.77
C THR A 54 -13.20 -3.62 12.26
N THR A 55 -13.61 -4.52 11.35
CA THR A 55 -14.21 -5.81 11.74
C THR A 55 -13.21 -6.83 12.28
N THR A 56 -11.97 -6.82 11.81
CA THR A 56 -10.92 -7.74 12.28
C THR A 56 -9.74 -6.99 12.85
N GLN A 57 -8.99 -7.61 13.78
CA GLN A 57 -7.80 -6.97 14.35
C GLN A 57 -6.72 -6.73 13.27
N THR A 58 -6.57 -7.66 12.32
CA THR A 58 -5.60 -7.52 11.22
C THR A 58 -5.96 -6.34 10.31
N ASP A 59 -7.25 -6.19 9.98
CA ASP A 59 -7.71 -5.06 9.17
C ASP A 59 -7.54 -3.73 9.92
N ARG A 60 -7.86 -3.69 11.22
CA ARG A 60 -7.60 -2.51 12.07
C ARG A 60 -6.13 -2.13 12.14
N ASN A 61 -5.25 -3.12 12.25
CA ASN A 61 -3.80 -2.89 12.28
C ASN A 61 -3.32 -2.28 10.95
N MET A 62 -3.80 -2.80 9.82
CA MET A 62 -3.46 -2.25 8.51
C MET A 62 -4.03 -0.83 8.34
N GLN A 63 -5.30 -0.62 8.72
CA GLN A 63 -5.92 0.70 8.69
C GLN A 63 -5.09 1.71 9.48
N LYS A 64 -4.66 1.36 10.70
CA LYS A 64 -3.82 2.23 11.51
C LYS A 64 -2.51 2.58 10.80
N GLN A 65 -1.82 1.58 10.23
CA GLN A 65 -0.57 1.80 9.51
C GLN A 65 -0.75 2.71 8.27
N LEU A 66 -1.82 2.54 7.50
CA LEU A 66 -2.11 3.40 6.35
C LEU A 66 -2.48 4.83 6.76
N ILE A 67 -3.32 4.99 7.79
CA ILE A 67 -3.68 6.32 8.32
C ILE A 67 -2.44 7.04 8.83
N ASP A 68 -1.61 6.36 9.63
CA ASP A 68 -0.35 6.92 10.10
C ASP A 68 0.53 7.31 8.89
N PHE A 69 0.70 6.43 7.91
CA PHE A 69 1.48 6.71 6.69
C PHE A 69 1.02 7.98 5.96
N TRP A 70 -0.30 8.13 5.74
CA TRP A 70 -0.88 9.28 5.04
C TRP A 70 -0.75 10.57 5.87
N ILE A 71 -0.95 10.51 7.19
CA ILE A 71 -0.81 11.66 8.09
C ILE A 71 0.64 12.15 8.11
N HIS A 72 1.62 11.27 8.32
CA HIS A 72 3.03 11.66 8.39
C HIS A 72 3.50 12.31 7.08
N PHE A 73 3.06 11.78 5.93
CA PHE A 73 3.34 12.40 4.64
C PHE A 73 2.75 13.81 4.56
N ALA A 74 1.50 13.98 4.97
CA ALA A 74 0.79 15.25 4.89
C ALA A 74 1.32 16.32 5.87
N THR A 75 1.78 15.94 7.07
CA THR A 75 2.14 16.90 8.13
C THR A 75 3.63 17.20 8.22
N GLU A 76 4.49 16.21 7.97
CA GLU A 76 5.93 16.34 8.21
C GLU A 76 6.77 16.41 6.93
N ASN A 77 6.18 16.07 5.77
CA ASN A 77 6.91 15.77 4.53
C ASN A 77 8.06 14.76 4.78
N LYS A 78 7.91 13.94 5.83
CA LYS A 78 8.85 12.91 6.29
C LYS A 78 8.09 11.60 6.33
N HIS A 79 8.63 10.60 5.65
CA HIS A 79 8.20 9.23 5.91
C HIS A 79 8.99 8.65 7.07
N ILE A 80 8.29 8.25 8.13
CA ILE A 80 8.80 7.20 9.01
C ILE A 80 8.73 5.90 8.18
N ILE A 81 9.89 5.48 7.69
CA ILE A 81 10.12 4.17 7.05
C ILE A 81 10.04 3.12 8.17
N SER A 82 8.84 2.79 8.64
CA SER A 82 8.66 1.69 9.59
C SER A 82 7.56 0.73 9.17
N VAL A 83 7.42 0.46 7.86
CA VAL A 83 6.81 -0.78 7.37
C VAL A 83 7.53 -1.21 6.08
N LEU A 84 8.84 -1.47 6.18
CA LEU A 84 9.50 -2.40 5.26
C LEU A 84 9.15 -3.83 5.70
N TRP A 85 7.91 -4.27 5.45
CA TRP A 85 7.66 -5.70 5.42
C TRP A 85 8.22 -6.23 4.09
N TYR A 86 9.49 -6.66 4.13
CA TYR A 86 10.12 -7.60 3.20
C TYR A 86 9.68 -7.53 1.72
N MET A 87 9.92 -6.42 1.04
CA MET A 87 10.43 -6.56 -0.33
C MET A 87 11.92 -6.88 -0.24
N LYS A 88 12.24 -8.14 0.07
CA LYS A 88 13.52 -8.72 -0.33
C LYS A 88 13.46 -8.83 -1.86
N LEU A 89 13.61 -7.69 -2.55
CA LEU A 89 13.98 -7.71 -3.94
C LEU A 89 15.30 -8.48 -3.96
N ASN A 90 15.28 -9.70 -4.51
CA ASN A 90 16.48 -10.44 -4.89
C ASN A 90 17.15 -9.66 -6.02
N ILE A 91 17.73 -8.50 -5.69
CA ILE A 91 18.71 -7.85 -6.52
C ILE A 91 19.94 -8.72 -6.35
N LYS A 92 20.08 -9.74 -7.22
CA LYS A 92 21.40 -10.29 -7.49
C LYS A 92 22.21 -9.11 -7.98
N SER A 93 23.18 -8.66 -7.18
CA SER A 93 24.21 -7.74 -7.62
C SER A 93 24.84 -8.35 -8.87
N HIS A 94 24.47 -7.85 -10.05
CA HIS A 94 25.26 -8.09 -11.24
C HIS A 94 26.54 -7.28 -11.03
N ASN A 95 27.57 -8.01 -10.61
CA ASN A 95 28.93 -7.55 -10.55
C ASN A 95 29.36 -7.27 -11.99
N THR A 96 29.30 -6.02 -12.44
CA THR A 96 29.96 -5.62 -13.68
C THR A 96 31.44 -5.47 -13.38
N GLU A 97 32.11 -6.62 -13.26
CA GLU A 97 33.54 -6.70 -13.48
C GLU A 97 33.79 -6.76 -14.99
N LYS A 98 34.49 -5.73 -15.47
CA LYS A 98 35.49 -5.76 -16.53
C LYS A 98 35.22 -6.64 -17.77
N CYS A 99 34.94 -5.97 -18.89
CA CYS A 99 35.74 -6.09 -20.12
C CYS A 99 35.53 -4.85 -20.99
#